data_AF-A0AAW2NZV6-F1
#
_entry.id   AF-A0AAW2NZV6-F1
#
_cell.length_a   1.000
_cell.length_b   1.000
_cell.length_c   1.000
_cell.angle_alpha   90.00
_cell.angle_beta   90.00
_cell.angle_gamma   90.00
#
_symmetry.space_group_name_H-M   'P 1'
#
loop_
_entity.id
_entity.type
_entity.pdbx_description
1 polymer ?
#
loop_
_entity_poly.entity_id
_entity_poly.type
_entity_poly.pdbx_seq_one_letter_code
_entity_poly.pdbx_strand_id
1 'polypeptide(L)'
;MRKIVVLRLFTLKQVNSFRPVRKDEVARMVKEISRRANAHQPVNINETTLSLSSSMISRFALGKRYDEGDGSEMRFDRLLKQMQELTLQIFIGDYFPWLGWIDKLCGRVSRLEKGLRISIHFMKN
;
A
#
# COMPACT_ATOMS: atom_id res chain seq x y z
N MET A 1 14.13 10.77 8.80
CA MET A 1 13.39 9.98 7.77
C MET A 1 13.37 10.63 6.39
N ARG A 2 12.94 11.90 6.23
CA ARG A 2 12.77 12.55 4.92
C ARG A 2 13.99 12.43 3.96
N LYS A 3 15.20 12.69 4.47
CA LYS A 3 16.45 12.61 3.68
C LYS A 3 16.70 11.21 3.10
N ILE A 4 16.46 10.16 3.89
CA ILE A 4 16.69 8.77 3.47
C ILE A 4 15.69 8.36 2.39
N VAL A 5 14.41 8.71 2.57
CA VAL A 5 13.34 8.44 1.61
C VAL A 5 13.63 9.11 0.27
N VAL A 6 13.99 10.39 0.27
CA VAL A 6 14.33 11.11 -0.97
C VAL A 6 15.55 10.50 -1.66
N LEU A 7 16.62 10.20 -0.90
CA LEU A 7 17.86 9.67 -1.47
C LEU A 7 17.76 8.21 -1.96
N ARG A 8 16.87 7.39 -1.40
CA ARG A 8 16.74 5.98 -1.79
C ARG A 8 15.59 5.70 -2.75
N LEU A 9 14.50 6.43 -2.63
CA LEU A 9 13.26 6.14 -3.37
C LEU A 9 12.92 7.19 -4.43
N PHE A 10 13.20 8.47 -4.17
CA PHE A 10 12.75 9.58 -5.03
C PHE A 10 13.89 10.35 -5.71
N THR A 11 15.04 9.72 -5.93
CA THR A 11 16.09 10.32 -6.77
C THR A 11 15.65 10.31 -8.23
N LEU A 12 16.15 11.26 -9.02
CA LEU A 12 15.85 11.34 -10.46
C LEU A 12 16.17 10.01 -11.18
N LYS A 13 17.24 9.34 -10.75
CA LYS A 13 17.64 8.02 -11.25
C LYS A 13 16.58 6.94 -10.98
N GLN A 14 16.04 6.90 -9.76
CA GLN A 14 15.00 5.95 -9.38
C GLN A 14 13.66 6.27 -10.07
N VAL A 15 13.29 7.55 -10.13
CA VAL A 15 12.06 7.97 -10.85
C VAL A 15 12.11 7.57 -12.33
N ASN A 16 13.29 7.66 -12.96
CA ASN A 16 13.50 7.20 -14.33
C ASN A 16 13.49 5.68 -14.46
N SER A 17 14.08 4.94 -13.50
CA SER A 17 14.06 3.47 -13.51
C SER A 17 12.65 2.90 -13.32
N PHE A 18 11.74 3.65 -12.68
CA PHE A 18 10.33 3.29 -12.52
C PHE A 18 9.46 3.55 -13.75
N ARG A 19 9.98 4.23 -14.78
CA ARG A 19 9.22 4.57 -15.99
C ARG A 19 8.65 3.34 -16.73
N PRO A 20 9.38 2.23 -16.91
CA PRO A 20 8.85 1.03 -17.57
C PRO A 20 7.68 0.42 -16.79
N VAL A 21 7.83 0.28 -15.48
CA VAL A 21 6.78 -0.22 -14.59
C VAL A 21 5.52 0.65 -14.70
N ARG A 22 5.68 1.99 -14.64
CA ARG A 22 4.54 2.91 -14.74
C ARG A 22 3.80 2.77 -16.07
N LYS A 23 4.54 2.65 -17.18
CA LYS A 23 3.93 2.45 -18.51
C LYS A 23 3.17 1.13 -18.58
N ASP A 24 3.78 0.06 -18.10
CA ASP A 24 3.20 -1.29 -18.09
C ASP A 24 1.92 -1.34 -17.23
N GLU A 25 1.95 -0.78 -16.01
CA GLU A 25 0.78 -0.71 -15.13
C GLU A 25 -0.38 0.12 -15.73
N VAL A 26 -0.08 1.30 -16.29
CA VAL A 26 -1.10 2.14 -16.91
C VAL A 26 -1.68 1.49 -18.16
N ALA A 27 -0.85 0.85 -19.00
CA ALA A 27 -1.32 0.15 -20.19
C ALA A 27 -2.31 -0.97 -19.84
N ARG A 28 -2.05 -1.71 -18.76
CA ARG A 28 -2.98 -2.73 -18.25
C ARG A 28 -4.30 -2.14 -17.78
N MET A 29 -4.25 -1.07 -16.99
CA MET A 29 -5.44 -0.39 -16.51
C MET A 29 -6.31 0.08 -17.69
N VAL A 30 -5.69 0.73 -18.69
CA VAL A 30 -6.40 1.18 -19.89
C VAL A 30 -7.02 0.00 -20.64
N LYS A 31 -6.29 -1.11 -20.80
CA LYS A 31 -6.80 -2.32 -21.47
C LYS A 31 -8.03 -2.90 -20.75
N GLU A 32 -8.01 -2.95 -19.42
CA GLU A 32 -9.15 -3.43 -18.63
C GLU A 32 -10.35 -2.49 -18.72
N ILE A 33 -10.13 -1.17 -18.66
CA ILE A 33 -11.18 -0.17 -18.87
C ILE A 33 -11.79 -0.32 -20.27
N SER A 34 -10.97 -0.44 -21.31
CA SER A 34 -11.45 -0.64 -22.68
C SER A 34 -12.25 -1.94 -22.83
N ARG A 35 -11.82 -3.01 -22.18
CA ARG A 35 -12.55 -4.30 -22.17
C ARG A 35 -13.93 -4.14 -21.54
N ARG A 36 -14.03 -3.49 -20.37
CA ARG A 36 -15.31 -3.24 -19.69
C ARG A 36 -16.21 -2.29 -20.48
N ALA A 37 -15.64 -1.24 -21.08
CA ALA A 37 -16.37 -0.32 -21.94
C ALA A 37 -16.98 -1.04 -23.15
N ASN A 38 -16.23 -1.91 -23.83
CA ASN A 38 -16.75 -2.73 -24.92
C ASN A 38 -17.89 -3.67 -24.47
N ALA A 39 -17.80 -4.19 -23.25
CA ALA A 39 -18.86 -4.99 -22.63
C ALA A 39 -20.03 -4.16 -22.07
N HIS A 40 -20.03 -2.82 -22.24
CA HIS A 40 -21.01 -1.90 -21.68
C HIS A 40 -21.15 -2.02 -20.14
N GLN A 41 -20.08 -2.42 -19.47
CA GLN A 41 -20.05 -2.57 -18.02
C GLN A 41 -19.57 -1.27 -17.34
N PRO A 42 -20.20 -0.88 -16.21
CA PRO A 42 -19.73 0.26 -15.44
C PRO A 42 -18.33 -0.01 -14.86
N VAL A 43 -17.51 1.04 -14.81
CA VAL A 43 -16.17 1.00 -14.24
C VAL A 43 -16.16 1.80 -12.95
N ASN A 44 -15.81 1.15 -11.84
CA ASN A 44 -15.55 1.83 -10.59
C ASN A 44 -14.15 2.46 -10.63
N ILE A 45 -14.09 3.78 -10.84
CA ILE A 45 -12.83 4.51 -10.97
C ILE A 45 -12.02 4.47 -9.66
N ASN A 46 -12.68 4.48 -8.51
CA ASN A 46 -12.01 4.44 -7.21
C ASN A 46 -11.26 3.10 -7.02
N GLU A 47 -11.95 1.99 -7.26
CA GLU A 47 -11.36 0.65 -7.19
C GLU A 47 -10.22 0.47 -8.21
N THR A 48 -10.44 0.93 -9.43
CA THR A 48 -9.45 0.84 -10.52
C THR A 48 -8.18 1.63 -10.20
N THR A 49 -8.33 2.84 -9.64
CA THR A 49 -7.19 3.70 -9.25
C THR A 49 -6.46 3.14 -8.03
N LEU A 50 -7.20 2.54 -7.09
CA LEU A 50 -6.62 1.90 -5.92
C LEU A 50 -5.77 0.68 -6.32
N SER A 51 -6.31 -0.21 -7.16
CA SER A 51 -5.55 -1.38 -7.67
C SER A 51 -4.32 -0.96 -8.47
N LEU A 52 -4.41 0.08 -9.31
CA LEU A 52 -3.23 0.65 -10.00
C LEU A 52 -2.16 1.10 -8.99
N SER A 53 -2.57 1.84 -7.97
CA SER A 53 -1.66 2.37 -6.95
C SER A 53 -0.99 1.25 -6.16
N SER A 54 -1.77 0.25 -5.72
CA SER A 54 -1.27 -0.94 -5.03
C SER A 54 -0.29 -1.75 -5.89
N SER A 55 -0.61 -1.95 -7.17
CA SER A 55 0.26 -2.64 -8.13
C SER A 55 1.57 -1.90 -8.36
N MET A 56 1.53 -0.57 -8.46
CA MET A 56 2.74 0.26 -8.59
C MET A 56 3.60 0.24 -7.33
N ILE A 57 3.00 0.45 -6.15
CA ILE A 57 3.71 0.48 -4.87
C ILE A 57 4.36 -0.89 -4.60
N SER A 58 3.65 -1.98 -4.84
CA SER A 58 4.18 -3.33 -4.64
C SER A 58 5.39 -3.60 -5.54
N ARG A 59 5.33 -3.24 -6.82
CA ARG A 59 6.49 -3.34 -7.72
C ARG A 59 7.64 -2.42 -7.35
N PHE A 60 7.37 -1.20 -6.87
CA PHE A 60 8.43 -0.27 -6.47
C PHE A 60 9.10 -0.66 -5.16
N ALA A 61 8.34 -1.14 -4.19
CA ALA A 61 8.82 -1.48 -2.86
C ALA A 61 9.41 -2.90 -2.78
N LEU A 62 8.84 -3.85 -3.52
CA LEU A 62 9.11 -5.29 -3.36
C LEU A 62 9.69 -5.92 -4.64
N GLY A 63 9.72 -5.19 -5.76
CA GLY A 63 10.32 -5.65 -7.01
C GLY A 63 9.54 -6.76 -7.74
N LYS A 64 8.40 -7.20 -7.19
CA LYS A 64 7.56 -8.28 -7.74
C LYS A 64 6.20 -7.74 -8.19
N ARG A 65 5.60 -8.37 -9.20
CA ARG A 65 4.22 -8.13 -9.61
C ARG A 65 3.31 -9.08 -8.82
N TYR A 66 2.33 -8.56 -8.11
CA TYR A 66 1.44 -9.36 -7.23
C TYR A 66 0.27 -10.05 -7.97
N ASP A 67 0.31 -10.03 -9.31
CA ASP A 67 -0.72 -10.56 -10.23
C ASP A 67 -0.42 -12.00 -10.70
N GLU A 68 0.71 -12.59 -10.30
CA GLU A 68 1.03 -13.99 -10.60
C GLU A 68 0.35 -14.94 -9.59
N GLY A 69 -0.96 -15.14 -9.76
CA GLY A 69 -1.69 -16.36 -9.37
C GLY A 69 -1.83 -16.77 -7.88
N ASP A 70 -1.10 -16.20 -6.92
CA ASP A 70 -1.07 -16.66 -5.51
C ASP A 70 -2.04 -15.89 -4.56
N GLY A 71 -3.03 -15.16 -5.10
CA GLY A 71 -3.89 -14.28 -4.28
C GLY A 71 -3.10 -13.18 -3.55
N SER A 72 -1.91 -12.88 -4.05
CA SER A 72 -0.95 -12.01 -3.39
C SER A 72 -1.36 -10.53 -3.45
N GLU A 73 -2.04 -10.09 -4.52
CA GLU A 73 -2.67 -8.75 -4.60
C GLU A 73 -3.69 -8.56 -3.47
N MET A 74 -4.58 -9.54 -3.25
CA MET A 74 -5.57 -9.49 -2.18
C MET A 74 -4.93 -9.45 -0.79
N ARG A 75 -3.77 -10.10 -0.61
CA ARG A 75 -2.97 -10.02 0.62
C ARG A 75 -2.38 -8.62 0.80
N PHE A 76 -1.81 -8.01 -0.25
CA PHE A 76 -1.22 -6.68 -0.18
C PHE A 76 -2.27 -5.58 0.09
N ASP A 77 -3.40 -5.61 -0.62
CA ASP A 77 -4.50 -4.66 -0.41
C ASP A 77 -5.08 -4.78 1.00
N ARG A 78 -5.27 -6.00 1.50
CA ARG A 78 -5.72 -6.23 2.87
C ARG A 78 -4.71 -5.72 3.90
N LEU A 79 -3.42 -5.91 3.66
CA LEU A 79 -2.36 -5.40 4.53
C LEU A 79 -2.30 -3.88 4.51
N LEU A 80 -2.35 -3.25 3.33
CA LEU A 80 -2.40 -1.80 3.20
C LEU A 80 -3.61 -1.21 3.93
N LYS A 81 -4.78 -1.81 3.78
CA LYS A 81 -6.00 -1.38 4.47
C LYS A 81 -5.86 -1.49 5.99
N GLN A 82 -5.31 -2.59 6.50
CA GLN A 82 -5.03 -2.74 7.93
C GLN A 82 -4.02 -1.71 8.44
N MET A 83 -2.96 -1.43 7.66
CA MET A 83 -1.98 -0.40 8.01
C MET A 83 -2.61 0.99 8.05
N GLN A 84 -3.48 1.30 7.09
CA GLN A 84 -4.17 2.59 7.02
C GLN A 84 -5.11 2.77 8.22
N GLU A 85 -5.88 1.74 8.60
CA GLU A 85 -6.73 1.76 9.79
C GLU A 85 -5.94 1.97 11.09
N LEU A 86 -4.76 1.35 11.21
CA LEU A 86 -3.87 1.52 12.37
C LEU A 86 -3.21 2.91 12.39
N THR A 87 -2.85 3.45 11.23
CA THR A 87 -2.16 4.75 11.11
C THR A 87 -3.11 5.92 11.34
N LEU A 88 -4.38 5.77 10.95
CA LEU A 88 -5.44 6.76 11.20
C LEU A 88 -5.97 6.71 12.63
N GLN A 89 -5.54 5.74 13.44
CA GLN A 89 -5.98 5.61 14.81
C GLN A 89 -5.30 6.67 15.68
N ILE A 90 -6.09 7.49 16.36
CA ILE A 90 -5.60 8.53 17.27
C ILE A 90 -5.10 7.86 18.55
N PHE A 91 -3.81 7.98 18.88
CA PHE A 91 -3.27 7.55 20.18
C PHE A 91 -3.34 8.70 21.17
N ILE A 92 -3.98 8.47 22.33
CA ILE A 92 -4.17 9.49 23.36
C ILE A 92 -2.82 9.90 23.97
N GLY A 93 -1.89 8.95 24.11
CA GLY A 93 -0.53 9.18 24.60
C GLY A 93 0.30 10.11 23.71
N ASP A 94 -0.03 10.23 22.42
CA ASP A 94 0.66 11.16 21.51
C ASP A 94 0.27 12.62 21.78
N TYR A 95 -0.93 12.86 22.31
CA TYR A 95 -1.43 14.21 22.66
C TYR A 95 -1.26 14.52 24.15
N PHE A 96 -1.42 13.50 25.01
CA PHE A 96 -1.36 13.61 26.46
C PHE A 96 -0.49 12.48 27.01
N PRO A 97 0.83 12.69 27.14
CA PRO A 97 1.79 11.64 27.49
C PRO A 97 1.47 10.90 28.80
N TRP A 98 0.88 11.59 29.79
CA TRP A 98 0.48 10.99 31.06
C TRP A 98 -0.76 10.08 30.96
N LEU A 99 -1.54 10.19 29.88
CA LEU A 99 -2.71 9.34 29.58
C LEU A 99 -2.38 8.17 28.64
N GLY A 100 -1.10 7.94 28.30
CA GLY A 100 -0.70 6.87 27.38
C GLY A 100 -1.04 5.45 27.86
N TRP A 101 -1.37 5.25 29.14
CA TRP A 101 -1.88 3.98 29.66
C TRP A 101 -3.26 3.62 29.09
N ILE A 102 -4.06 4.61 28.67
CA ILE A 102 -5.39 4.38 28.07
C ILE A 102 -5.24 3.66 26.73
N ASP A 103 -4.24 4.00 25.92
CA ASP A 103 -4.00 3.30 24.64
C ASP A 103 -3.56 1.85 24.84
N LYS A 104 -2.89 1.54 25.95
CA LYS A 104 -2.56 0.17 26.34
C LYS A 104 -3.81 -0.60 26.77
N LEU A 105 -4.67 -0.01 27.60
CA LEU A 105 -5.93 -0.66 28.04
C LEU A 105 -6.91 -0.87 26.89
N CYS A 106 -7.05 0.10 25.99
CA CYS A 106 -7.88 -0.04 24.78
C CYS A 106 -7.28 -1.01 23.75
N GLY A 107 -6.13 -1.61 24.02
CA GLY A 107 -5.47 -2.58 23.15
C GLY A 107 -4.94 -1.99 21.83
N ARG A 108 -4.87 -0.66 21.72
CA ARG A 108 -4.41 0.04 20.50
C ARG A 108 -2.93 -0.22 20.26
N VAL A 109 -2.12 -0.17 21.31
CA VAL A 109 -0.68 -0.47 21.24
C VAL A 109 -0.46 -1.92 20.78
N SER A 110 -1.17 -2.89 21.37
CA SER A 110 -1.05 -4.30 21.01
C SER A 110 -1.51 -4.59 19.57
N ARG A 111 -2.52 -3.87 19.06
CA ARG A 111 -2.97 -3.96 17.66
C ARG A 111 -1.93 -3.39 16.69
N LEU A 112 -1.32 -2.25 17.04
CA LEU A 112 -0.26 -1.63 16.26
C LEU A 112 0.97 -2.54 16.16
N GLU A 113 1.43 -3.11 17.28
CA GLU A 113 2.58 -4.03 17.31
C GLU A 113 2.35 -5.29 16.46
N LYS A 114 1.13 -5.87 16.53
CA LYS A 114 0.74 -7.00 15.68
C LYS A 114 0.77 -6.61 14.20
N GLY A 115 0.21 -5.46 13.85
CA GLY A 115 0.25 -4.94 12.48
C GLY A 115 1.68 -4.79 11.96
N LEU A 116 2.54 -4.09 12.71
CA LEU A 116 3.94 -3.88 12.33
C LEU A 116 4.68 -5.20 12.11
N ARG A 117 4.45 -6.20 12.97
CA ARG A 117 5.04 -7.53 12.83
C ARG A 117 4.61 -8.22 11.53
N ILE A 118 3.32 -8.16 11.19
CA ILE A 118 2.79 -8.75 9.96
C ILE A 118 3.42 -8.05 8.74
N SER A 119 3.52 -6.72 8.74
CA SER A 119 4.15 -5.96 7.64
C SER A 119 5.63 -6.28 7.46
N ILE A 120 6.37 -6.39 8.56
CA ILE A 120 7.79 -6.77 8.50
C ILE A 120 7.94 -8.20 7.95
N HIS A 121 7.06 -9.12 8.34
CA HIS A 121 7.09 -10.48 7.82
C HIS A 121 6.76 -10.52 6.33
N PHE A 122 5.75 -9.77 5.89
CA PHE A 122 5.38 -9.64 4.48
C PHE A 122 6.52 -9.07 3.63
N MET A 123 7.28 -8.08 4.14
CA MET A 123 8.43 -7.53 3.40
C MET A 123 9.63 -8.47 3.31
N LYS A 124 9.70 -9.52 4.15
CA LYS A 124 10.82 -10.49 4.16
C LYS A 124 10.60 -11.70 3.24
N ASN A 125 9.42 -11.85 2.66
CA ASN A 125 9.00 -13.01 1.85
C ASN A 125 8.77 -12.58 0.38
#